data_AF-A0A6A3C2G0-F1
#
_entry.id   AF-A0A6A3C2G0-F1
#
_cell.length_a   1.000
_cell.length_b   1.000
_cell.length_c   1.000
_cell.angle_alpha   90.00
_cell.angle_beta   90.00
_cell.angle_gamma   90.00
#
_symmetry.space_group_name_H-M   'P 1'
#
loop_
_entity.id
_entity.type
_entity.pdbx_description
1 polymer ?
#
loop_
_entity_poly.entity_id
_entity_poly.type
_entity_poly.pdbx_seq_one_letter_code
_entity_poly.pdbx_strand_id
1 'polypeptide(L)'
;MKNALFFDKLVELIPARFYLPDEKDKPWFQGFSKAEKASAKKQSRKNIKKARRDRLDPVKSMKTTLDLLKENLEKEKSNEDSDGEKEEIEVRPIMSDLDGGVERSVTYEELRERLRRKIEELRSGRNTAEKDVEEAAEELTFSRVKLGDDDDKHGKRKRKLSKFKDLENAMKLEEGKKDPERGEVIAKKHSWKAAMDRAAGIKVHDDPKLLKQSIHKEKKKHKKNVEKWNERVEITEKSKAEKQ
;
A
#
# COMPACT_ATOMS: atom_id res chain seq x y z
N MET A 1 -51.40 12.93 21.04
CA MET A 1 -51.06 12.70 19.62
C MET A 1 -50.38 13.88 18.93
N LYS A 2 -50.63 15.16 19.29
CA LYS A 2 -50.00 16.32 18.65
C LYS A 2 -48.46 16.37 18.75
N ASN A 3 -47.89 15.83 19.83
CA ASN A 3 -46.45 15.86 20.05
C ASN A 3 -45.68 14.85 19.17
N ALA A 4 -46.31 13.74 18.74
CA ALA A 4 -45.63 12.77 17.87
C ALA A 4 -45.33 13.37 16.49
N LEU A 5 -46.28 14.13 15.93
CA LEU A 5 -46.15 14.83 14.66
C LEU A 5 -45.02 15.88 14.66
N PHE A 6 -44.67 16.42 15.83
CA PHE A 6 -43.55 17.35 15.96
C PHE A 6 -42.21 16.62 15.86
N PHE A 7 -42.07 15.47 16.53
CA PHE A 7 -40.84 14.68 16.47
C PHE A 7 -40.63 14.04 15.10
N ASP A 8 -41.70 13.59 14.42
CA ASP A 8 -41.61 13.05 13.06
C ASP A 8 -41.04 14.10 12.09
N LYS A 9 -41.58 15.33 12.12
CA LYS A 9 -41.02 16.45 11.34
C LYS A 9 -39.56 16.76 11.71
N LEU A 10 -39.20 16.66 12.98
CA LEU A 10 -37.84 16.96 13.43
C LEU A 10 -36.83 15.92 12.93
N VAL A 11 -37.24 14.65 12.84
CA VAL A 11 -36.43 13.59 12.25
C VAL A 11 -36.33 13.76 10.73
N GLU A 12 -37.39 14.19 10.06
CA GLU A 12 -37.39 14.47 8.61
C GLU A 12 -36.44 15.60 8.20
N LEU A 13 -36.17 16.57 9.09
CA LEU A 13 -35.18 17.64 8.84
C LEU A 13 -33.73 17.12 8.81
N ILE A 14 -33.45 15.94 9.35
CA ILE A 14 -32.10 15.41 9.42
C ILE A 14 -31.94 14.35 8.33
N PRO A 15 -30.98 14.49 7.41
CA PRO A 15 -30.78 13.53 6.34
C PRO A 15 -30.62 12.09 6.87
N ALA A 16 -31.27 11.15 6.18
CA ALA A 16 -31.30 9.73 6.55
C ALA A 16 -29.90 9.12 6.76
N ARG A 17 -28.87 9.65 6.08
CA ARG A 17 -27.47 9.22 6.20
C ARG A 17 -26.89 9.31 7.62
N PHE A 18 -27.46 10.14 8.49
CA PHE A 18 -27.02 10.27 9.88
C PHE A 18 -27.67 9.25 10.83
N TYR A 19 -28.80 8.68 10.46
CA TYR A 19 -29.53 7.68 11.26
C TYR A 19 -29.41 6.27 10.71
N LEU A 20 -29.19 6.13 9.40
CA LEU A 20 -29.01 4.86 8.72
C LEU A 20 -27.55 4.74 8.28
N PRO A 21 -26.85 3.65 8.65
CA PRO A 21 -25.54 3.37 8.12
C PRO A 21 -25.63 3.23 6.60
N ASP A 22 -25.03 4.16 5.86
CA ASP A 22 -24.99 4.08 4.40
C ASP A 22 -24.35 2.74 4.00
N GLU A 23 -25.12 1.89 3.31
CA GLU A 23 -24.60 0.62 2.82
C GLU A 23 -23.37 0.81 1.91
N LYS A 24 -23.25 2.01 1.33
CA LYS A 24 -22.22 2.45 0.40
C LYS A 24 -20.98 3.06 1.09
N ASP A 25 -21.07 3.45 2.36
CA ASP A 25 -19.97 4.10 3.10
C ASP A 25 -19.10 3.10 3.86
N LYS A 26 -18.85 1.91 3.28
CA LYS A 26 -17.72 1.08 3.73
C LYS A 26 -16.46 1.61 3.03
N PRO A 27 -15.50 2.22 3.76
CA PRO A 27 -14.36 2.96 3.17
C PRO A 27 -13.33 2.06 2.45
N TRP A 28 -13.56 0.75 2.44
CA TRP A 28 -12.69 -0.24 1.83
C TRP A 28 -13.44 -1.57 1.77
N PHE A 29 -12.90 -2.51 1.00
CA PHE A 29 -13.51 -3.76 0.52
C PHE A 29 -14.21 -4.69 1.54
N GLN A 30 -14.38 -4.33 2.80
CA GLN A 30 -15.22 -5.03 3.76
C GLN A 30 -16.65 -5.21 3.22
N GLY A 31 -17.24 -6.39 3.42
CA GLY A 31 -18.56 -6.76 2.88
C GLY A 31 -18.55 -7.42 1.50
N PHE A 32 -17.58 -7.11 0.63
CA PHE A 32 -17.55 -7.70 -0.72
C PHE A 32 -17.14 -9.18 -0.74
N SER A 33 -17.76 -9.96 -1.64
CA SER A 33 -17.37 -11.34 -1.90
C SER A 33 -15.94 -11.43 -2.45
N LYS A 34 -15.30 -12.59 -2.36
CA LYS A 34 -13.91 -12.76 -2.84
C LYS A 34 -13.77 -12.46 -4.35
N ALA A 35 -14.80 -12.80 -5.13
CA ALA A 35 -14.84 -12.53 -6.57
C ALA A 35 -14.98 -11.04 -6.86
N GLU A 36 -15.80 -10.36 -6.09
CA GLU A 36 -16.08 -8.93 -6.25
C GLU A 36 -14.93 -8.05 -5.78
N LYS A 37 -14.23 -8.45 -4.71
CA LYS A 37 -12.93 -7.87 -4.33
C LYS A 37 -11.92 -7.96 -5.48
N ALA A 38 -11.89 -9.09 -6.17
CA ALA A 38 -10.98 -9.30 -7.29
C ALA A 38 -11.38 -8.45 -8.51
N SER A 39 -12.68 -8.33 -8.80
CA SER A 39 -13.18 -7.50 -9.91
C SER A 39 -12.91 -6.01 -9.66
N ALA A 40 -13.21 -5.51 -8.46
CA ALA A 40 -12.99 -4.11 -8.10
C ALA A 40 -11.50 -3.76 -8.06
N LYS A 41 -10.64 -4.64 -7.53
CA LYS A 41 -9.17 -4.45 -7.60
C LYS A 41 -8.64 -4.51 -9.04
N LYS A 42 -9.25 -5.31 -9.92
CA LYS A 42 -8.93 -5.36 -11.35
C LYS A 42 -9.34 -4.06 -12.05
N GLN A 43 -10.51 -3.50 -11.72
CA GLN A 43 -10.97 -2.21 -12.24
C GLN A 43 -10.04 -1.08 -11.78
N SER A 44 -9.71 -0.97 -10.49
CA SER A 44 -8.77 0.03 -9.98
C SER A 44 -7.42 -0.04 -10.70
N ARG A 45 -6.84 -1.25 -10.86
CA ARG A 45 -5.59 -1.44 -11.61
C ARG A 45 -5.70 -1.04 -13.09
N LYS A 46 -6.84 -1.31 -13.73
CA LYS A 46 -7.10 -0.88 -15.11
C LYS A 46 -7.21 0.64 -15.21
N ASN A 47 -7.89 1.29 -14.27
CA ASN A 47 -8.05 2.74 -14.23
C ASN A 47 -6.71 3.45 -14.05
N ILE A 48 -5.85 2.97 -13.14
CA ILE A 48 -4.49 3.50 -12.96
C ILE A 48 -3.67 3.37 -14.25
N LYS A 49 -3.77 2.22 -14.93
CA LYS A 49 -3.08 2.01 -16.21
C LYS A 49 -3.61 2.92 -17.31
N LYS A 50 -4.95 3.09 -17.40
CA LYS A 50 -5.59 3.98 -18.35
C LYS A 50 -5.16 5.42 -18.13
N ALA A 51 -5.19 5.91 -16.89
CA ALA A 51 -4.73 7.25 -16.54
C ALA A 51 -3.26 7.48 -16.91
N ARG A 52 -2.39 6.50 -16.64
CA ARG A 52 -0.98 6.58 -17.05
C ARG A 52 -0.80 6.61 -18.57
N ARG A 53 -1.62 5.86 -19.31
CA ARG A 53 -1.59 5.81 -20.77
C ARG A 53 -2.11 7.12 -21.37
N ASP A 54 -3.23 7.61 -20.87
CA ASP A 54 -3.85 8.86 -21.28
C ASP A 54 -2.93 10.06 -21.00
N ARG A 55 -2.12 10.02 -19.94
CA ARG A 55 -1.07 11.02 -19.67
C ARG A 55 0.03 11.04 -20.73
N LEU A 56 0.29 9.92 -21.40
CA LEU A 56 1.32 9.78 -22.43
C LEU A 56 0.76 9.84 -23.86
N ASP A 57 -0.56 9.87 -24.05
CA ASP A 57 -1.18 9.96 -25.37
C ASP A 57 -1.21 11.44 -25.82
N PRO A 58 -0.52 11.81 -26.92
CA PRO A 58 -0.38 13.20 -27.34
C PRO A 58 -1.74 13.87 -27.62
N VAL A 59 -2.68 13.15 -28.23
CA VAL A 59 -4.03 13.67 -28.53
C VAL A 59 -4.83 14.00 -27.26
N LYS A 60 -4.60 13.27 -26.16
CA LYS A 60 -5.31 13.52 -24.89
C LYS A 60 -4.57 14.51 -23.98
N SER A 61 -3.25 14.60 -24.09
CA SER A 61 -2.44 15.55 -23.33
C SER A 61 -2.39 16.94 -23.96
N MET A 62 -2.75 17.08 -25.25
CA MET A 62 -2.88 18.35 -25.97
C MET A 62 -4.15 19.16 -25.62
N LYS A 63 -4.81 18.91 -24.48
CA LYS A 63 -5.94 19.75 -24.06
C LYS A 63 -5.44 21.15 -23.75
N THR A 64 -5.96 22.14 -24.46
CA THR A 64 -5.64 23.56 -24.21
C THR A 64 -6.36 24.04 -22.95
N THR A 65 -5.93 25.17 -22.39
CA THR A 65 -6.61 25.80 -21.24
C THR A 65 -8.08 26.13 -21.54
N LEU A 66 -8.39 26.50 -22.78
CA LEU A 66 -9.77 26.73 -23.23
C LEU A 66 -10.59 25.43 -23.25
N ASP A 67 -9.99 24.31 -23.66
CA ASP A 67 -10.68 23.01 -23.65
C ASP A 67 -10.95 22.53 -22.23
N LEU A 68 -10.02 22.78 -21.29
CA LEU A 68 -10.24 22.51 -19.87
C LEU A 68 -11.37 23.37 -19.28
N LEU A 69 -11.46 24.65 -19.68
CA LEU A 69 -12.51 25.55 -19.23
C LEU A 69 -13.88 25.16 -19.79
N LYS A 70 -13.95 24.81 -21.07
CA LYS A 70 -15.17 24.26 -21.70
C LYS A 70 -15.61 22.95 -21.05
N GLU A 71 -14.67 22.02 -20.82
CA GLU A 71 -14.95 20.75 -20.16
C GLU A 71 -15.48 20.95 -18.73
N ASN A 72 -14.96 21.92 -17.98
CA ASN A 72 -15.48 22.24 -16.66
C ASN A 72 -16.89 22.85 -16.73
N LEU A 73 -17.14 23.78 -17.65
CA LEU A 73 -18.48 24.35 -17.88
C LEU A 73 -19.51 23.30 -18.32
N GLU A 74 -19.11 22.34 -19.15
CA GLU A 74 -19.98 21.23 -19.56
C GLU A 74 -20.26 20.28 -18.40
N LYS A 75 -19.28 20.02 -17.53
CA LYS A 75 -19.49 19.21 -16.31
C LYS A 75 -20.43 19.91 -15.33
N GLU A 76 -20.24 21.20 -15.11
CA GLU A 76 -21.14 22.04 -14.29
C GLU A 76 -22.57 21.97 -14.81
N LYS A 77 -22.78 22.16 -16.12
CA LYS A 77 -24.10 22.03 -16.75
C LYS A 77 -24.70 20.63 -16.60
N SER A 78 -23.89 19.58 -16.77
CA SER A 78 -24.36 18.20 -16.62
C SER A 78 -24.70 17.81 -15.17
N ASN A 79 -24.15 18.52 -14.17
CA ASN A 79 -24.53 18.35 -12.77
C ASN A 79 -25.82 19.13 -12.43
N GLU A 80 -26.15 20.17 -13.19
CA GLU A 80 -27.34 21.00 -12.98
C GLU A 80 -28.61 20.39 -13.61
N ASP A 81 -28.45 19.52 -14.62
CA ASP A 81 -29.56 18.79 -15.27
C ASP A 81 -29.96 17.47 -14.55
N SER A 82 -29.36 17.14 -13.40
CA SER A 82 -29.72 15.99 -12.57
C SER A 82 -30.50 16.43 -11.33
N ASP A 83 -31.79 16.67 -11.56
CA ASP A 83 -32.86 17.10 -10.65
C ASP A 83 -32.73 16.68 -9.15
N GLY A 84 -32.76 17.67 -8.25
CA GLY A 84 -32.95 17.47 -6.79
C GLY A 84 -32.20 18.43 -5.86
N GLU A 85 -32.78 19.62 -5.64
CA GLU A 85 -32.53 20.57 -4.53
C GLU A 85 -31.15 21.28 -4.46
N LYS A 86 -31.16 22.56 -4.84
CA LYS A 86 -30.08 23.52 -4.57
C LYS A 86 -30.11 23.92 -3.09
N GLU A 87 -29.34 23.22 -2.25
CA GLU A 87 -28.79 23.88 -1.06
C GLU A 87 -27.58 24.70 -1.50
N GLU A 88 -27.70 26.03 -1.42
CA GLU A 88 -26.58 26.96 -1.54
C GLU A 88 -25.58 26.67 -0.42
N ILE A 89 -24.59 25.82 -0.69
CA ILE A 89 -23.41 25.72 0.16
C ILE A 89 -22.56 26.94 -0.15
N GLU A 90 -22.71 28.00 0.66
CA GLU A 90 -21.74 29.08 0.75
C GLU A 90 -20.36 28.49 1.07
N VAL A 91 -19.53 28.31 0.04
CA VAL A 91 -18.11 28.03 0.23
C VAL A 91 -17.46 29.30 0.75
N ARG A 92 -17.49 29.48 2.07
CA ARG A 92 -16.66 30.46 2.77
C ARG A 92 -15.20 30.13 2.46
N PRO A 93 -14.40 31.06 1.90
CA PRO A 93 -12.97 30.84 1.75
C PRO A 93 -12.35 30.64 3.14
N ILE A 94 -11.87 29.42 3.43
CA ILE A 94 -11.06 29.12 4.62
C ILE A 94 -9.67 29.71 4.39
N MET A 95 -9.52 31.03 4.56
CA MET A 95 -8.24 31.71 4.79
C MET A 95 -8.54 33.06 5.46
N SER A 96 -8.86 33.05 6.75
CA SER A 96 -9.05 34.31 7.51
C SER A 96 -8.58 34.20 8.96
N ASP A 97 -7.53 33.43 9.24
CA ASP A 97 -6.94 33.34 10.59
C ASP A 97 -5.42 33.53 10.56
N LEU A 98 -4.96 34.61 9.95
CA LEU A 98 -3.63 35.15 10.26
C LEU A 98 -3.62 36.68 10.04
N ASP A 99 -4.40 37.37 10.86
CA ASP A 99 -4.20 38.80 11.09
C ASP A 99 -2.94 38.99 11.96
N GLY A 100 -1.97 39.65 11.35
CA GLY A 100 -0.65 39.97 11.89
C GLY A 100 -0.06 40.98 10.94
N GLY A 101 -0.69 42.17 10.93
CA GLY A 101 -0.51 43.23 9.95
C GLY A 101 0.93 43.55 9.58
N VAL A 102 1.17 43.62 8.28
CA VAL A 102 1.65 44.80 7.55
C VAL A 102 1.24 44.56 6.10
N GLU A 103 0.47 45.46 5.49
CA GLU A 103 0.35 45.52 4.02
C GLU A 103 1.73 45.88 3.45
N ARG A 104 2.60 44.88 3.32
CA ARG A 104 3.84 44.97 2.58
C ARG A 104 3.59 44.24 1.28
N SER A 105 3.49 44.97 0.18
CA SER A 105 3.37 44.41 -1.15
C SER A 105 4.49 43.40 -1.37
N VAL A 106 4.18 42.11 -1.28
CA VAL A 106 5.16 41.04 -1.49
C VAL A 106 5.57 41.08 -2.95
N THR A 107 6.76 41.61 -3.22
CA THR A 107 7.32 41.58 -4.56
C THR A 107 7.66 40.13 -4.89
N TYR A 108 7.69 39.79 -6.19
CA TYR A 108 8.05 38.45 -6.64
C TYR A 108 9.40 37.97 -6.08
N GLU A 109 10.32 38.90 -5.86
CA GLU A 109 11.65 38.66 -5.30
C GLU A 109 11.58 38.26 -3.82
N GLU A 110 10.74 38.93 -3.03
CA GLU A 110 10.55 38.64 -1.61
C GLU A 110 9.90 37.25 -1.40
N LEU A 111 8.98 36.86 -2.30
CA LEU A 111 8.42 35.50 -2.32
C LEU A 111 9.50 34.46 -2.66
N ARG A 112 10.39 34.77 -3.61
CA ARG A 112 11.51 33.91 -4.00
C ARG A 112 12.49 33.70 -2.86
N GLU A 113 12.78 34.75 -2.10
CA GLU A 113 13.64 34.69 -0.92
C GLU A 113 13.01 33.90 0.23
N ARG A 114 11.71 34.12 0.48
CA ARG A 114 10.97 33.36 1.50
C ARG A 114 10.96 31.86 1.18
N LEU A 115 10.78 31.50 -0.10
CA LEU A 115 10.85 30.11 -0.55
C LEU A 115 12.25 29.52 -0.35
N ARG A 116 13.31 30.25 -0.70
CA ARG A 116 14.70 29.82 -0.46
C ARG A 116 14.96 29.56 1.02
N ARG A 117 14.58 30.50 1.88
CA ARG A 117 14.73 30.36 3.35
C ARG A 117 14.00 29.14 3.89
N LYS A 118 12.78 28.87 3.41
CA LYS A 118 12.01 27.69 3.84
C LYS A 118 12.63 26.37 3.37
N ILE A 119 13.24 26.35 2.18
CA ILE A 119 13.97 25.17 1.67
C ILE A 119 15.23 24.90 2.49
N GLU A 120 15.96 25.94 2.91
CA GLU A 120 17.15 25.84 3.77
C GLU A 120 16.78 25.26 5.15
N GLU A 121 15.74 25.80 5.79
CA GLU A 121 15.22 25.34 7.08
C GLU A 121 14.86 23.84 7.05
N LEU A 122 14.17 23.40 6.00
CA LEU A 122 13.80 21.99 5.79
C LEU A 122 14.99 21.10 5.38
N ARG A 123 16.12 21.68 4.95
CA ARG A 123 17.37 20.95 4.71
C ARG A 123 18.15 20.75 6.00
N SER A 124 18.21 21.76 6.87
CA SER A 124 18.89 21.69 8.16
C SER A 124 18.28 20.66 9.11
N GLY A 125 16.94 20.51 9.13
CA GLY A 125 16.26 19.53 9.99
C GLY A 125 16.43 18.06 9.60
N ARG A 126 17.08 17.74 8.47
CA ARG A 126 17.33 16.34 8.05
C ARG A 126 18.65 15.77 8.59
N ASN A 127 19.54 16.60 9.12
CA ASN A 127 20.90 16.19 9.49
C ASN A 127 21.17 16.18 11.02
N THR A 128 20.20 16.59 11.85
CA THR A 128 20.38 16.68 13.32
C THR A 128 19.75 15.51 14.07
N ALA A 129 18.80 14.79 13.46
CA ALA A 129 18.05 13.70 14.10
C ALA A 129 18.88 12.44 14.43
N GLU A 130 20.11 12.31 13.91
CA GLU A 130 20.97 11.15 14.22
C GLU A 130 21.72 11.32 15.56
N LYS A 131 22.03 12.56 15.98
CA LYS A 131 22.80 12.81 17.20
C LYS A 131 21.92 12.79 18.46
N ASP A 132 20.71 13.34 18.38
CA ASP A 132 19.80 13.42 19.52
C ASP A 132 19.22 12.04 19.93
N VAL A 133 19.22 11.07 19.01
CA VAL A 133 18.74 9.70 19.27
C VAL A 133 19.79 8.85 19.98
N GLU A 134 21.07 9.12 19.76
CA GLU A 134 22.17 8.37 20.36
C GLU A 134 22.41 8.82 21.82
N GLU A 135 22.32 10.12 22.09
CA GLU A 135 22.46 10.69 23.44
C GLU A 135 21.27 10.33 24.36
N ALA A 136 20.04 10.35 23.83
CA ALA A 136 18.85 9.92 24.57
C ALA A 136 18.79 8.40 24.83
N ALA A 137 19.53 7.58 24.06
CA ALA A 137 19.58 6.13 24.26
C ALA A 137 20.53 5.71 25.40
N GLU A 138 21.52 6.54 25.73
CA GLU A 138 22.44 6.29 26.84
C GLU A 138 21.80 6.63 28.20
N GLU A 139 20.92 7.63 28.25
CA GLU A 139 20.31 8.13 29.51
C GLU A 139 19.09 7.31 29.98
N LEU A 140 18.49 6.48 29.12
CA LEU A 140 17.30 5.65 29.43
C LEU A 140 17.61 4.15 29.51
N THR A 141 18.53 3.74 30.37
CA THR A 141 18.68 2.31 30.75
C THR A 141 17.96 1.99 32.07
N PHE A 142 16.65 2.23 32.09
CA PHE A 142 15.77 1.78 33.18
C PHE A 142 15.59 0.25 33.13
N SER A 143 16.22 -0.45 34.08
CA SER A 143 15.87 -1.79 34.60
C SER A 143 15.22 -2.77 33.59
N ARG A 144 15.97 -3.15 32.55
CA ARG A 144 15.64 -4.36 31.77
C ARG A 144 16.30 -5.55 32.46
N VAL A 145 15.58 -6.22 33.35
CA VAL A 145 15.91 -7.60 33.74
C VAL A 145 15.85 -8.47 32.48
N LYS A 146 17.02 -8.81 31.92
CA LYS A 146 17.15 -9.69 30.75
C LYS A 146 16.94 -11.14 31.18
N LEU A 147 15.68 -11.57 31.21
CA LEU A 147 15.33 -12.99 31.21
C LEU A 147 15.38 -13.48 29.75
N GLY A 148 16.42 -14.24 29.42
CA GLY A 148 16.53 -14.97 28.16
C GLY A 148 17.31 -14.23 27.07
N ASP A 149 18.48 -14.78 26.73
CA ASP A 149 19.30 -14.41 25.57
C ASP A 149 18.69 -14.95 24.25
N ASP A 150 17.37 -14.83 24.08
CA ASP A 150 16.64 -15.39 22.91
C ASP A 150 15.79 -14.36 22.15
N ASP A 151 15.83 -13.07 22.54
CA ASP A 151 14.95 -12.05 21.96
C ASP A 151 15.51 -11.27 20.75
N ASP A 152 16.66 -11.67 20.18
CA ASP A 152 17.23 -10.98 19.00
C ASP A 152 16.85 -11.57 17.64
N LYS A 153 16.00 -12.61 17.57
CA LYS A 153 15.58 -13.23 16.30
C LYS A 153 14.24 -12.73 15.74
N HIS A 154 13.47 -11.95 16.50
CA HIS A 154 12.15 -11.49 16.05
C HIS A 154 12.12 -10.07 15.47
N GLY A 155 13.14 -9.24 15.71
CA GLY A 155 13.17 -7.83 15.27
C GLY A 155 13.58 -7.59 13.81
N LYS A 156 14.33 -8.50 13.18
CA LYS A 156 14.83 -8.32 11.80
C LYS A 156 14.42 -9.53 10.96
N ARG A 157 13.48 -9.35 10.01
CA ARG A 157 13.12 -10.37 9.02
C ARG A 157 14.36 -10.79 8.22
N LYS A 158 15.07 -11.82 8.67
CA LYS A 158 16.19 -12.40 7.93
C LYS A 158 15.68 -12.79 6.54
N ARG A 159 16.48 -12.52 5.51
CA ARG A 159 16.18 -12.94 4.14
C ARG A 159 15.92 -14.45 4.15
N LYS A 160 14.77 -14.85 3.60
CA LYS A 160 14.44 -16.27 3.44
C LYS A 160 15.54 -16.93 2.61
N LEU A 161 16.03 -18.08 3.06
CA LEU A 161 16.98 -18.90 2.33
C LEU A 161 16.37 -19.35 0.99
N SER A 162 17.21 -19.68 0.02
CA SER A 162 16.73 -20.19 -1.27
C SER A 162 16.12 -21.58 -1.06
N LYS A 163 15.05 -21.89 -1.79
CA LYS A 163 14.38 -23.20 -1.71
C LYS A 163 15.31 -24.38 -2.02
N PHE A 164 16.36 -24.16 -2.80
CA PHE A 164 17.40 -25.16 -3.05
C PHE A 164 18.24 -25.45 -1.80
N LYS A 165 18.61 -24.42 -1.05
CA LYS A 165 19.36 -24.56 0.20
C LYS A 165 18.50 -25.20 1.29
N ASP A 166 17.23 -24.86 1.35
CA ASP A 166 16.27 -25.52 2.25
C ASP A 166 16.14 -27.03 1.91
N LEU A 167 16.20 -27.39 0.62
CA LEU A 167 16.13 -28.79 0.17
C LEU A 167 17.37 -29.57 0.55
N GLU A 168 18.53 -28.94 0.37
CA GLU A 168 19.81 -29.51 0.78
C GLU A 168 19.83 -29.77 2.30
N ASN A 169 19.39 -28.78 3.10
CA ASN A 169 19.30 -28.92 4.55
C ASN A 169 18.31 -30.03 4.95
N ALA A 170 17.14 -30.09 4.31
CA ALA A 170 16.16 -31.15 4.55
C ALA A 170 16.71 -32.55 4.21
N MET A 171 17.47 -32.68 3.11
CA MET A 171 18.10 -33.94 2.74
C MET A 171 19.20 -34.35 3.74
N LYS A 172 20.03 -33.41 4.19
CA LYS A 172 21.05 -33.65 5.23
C LYS A 172 20.42 -34.08 6.56
N LEU A 173 19.28 -33.49 6.93
CA LEU A 173 18.55 -33.87 8.13
C LEU A 173 17.95 -35.27 8.01
N GLU A 174 17.39 -35.64 6.85
CA GLU A 174 16.92 -37.00 6.61
C GLU A 174 18.05 -38.03 6.60
N GLU A 175 19.22 -37.66 6.09
CA GLU A 175 20.41 -38.51 6.13
C GLU A 175 20.89 -38.74 7.57
N GLY A 176 21.03 -37.69 8.36
CA GLY A 176 21.43 -37.81 9.78
C GLY A 176 20.40 -38.53 10.67
N LYS A 177 19.13 -38.63 10.25
CA LYS A 177 18.12 -39.45 10.95
C LYS A 177 18.24 -40.94 10.65
N LYS A 178 18.88 -41.32 9.55
CA LYS A 178 19.05 -42.73 9.16
C LYS A 178 20.20 -43.43 9.88
N ASP A 179 21.05 -42.68 10.56
CA ASP A 179 22.14 -43.23 11.36
C ASP A 179 21.60 -44.07 12.53
N PRO A 180 22.01 -45.34 12.70
CA PRO A 180 21.41 -46.26 13.68
C PRO A 180 21.65 -45.87 15.15
N GLU A 181 22.75 -45.18 15.47
CA GLU A 181 23.06 -44.79 16.85
C GLU A 181 22.63 -43.35 17.18
N ARG A 182 22.83 -42.42 16.23
CA ARG A 182 22.59 -40.98 16.45
C ARG A 182 21.28 -40.49 15.88
N GLY A 183 20.67 -41.26 14.97
CA GLY A 183 19.46 -40.88 14.24
C GLY A 183 18.26 -40.69 15.15
N GLU A 184 18.09 -41.53 16.17
CA GLU A 184 17.01 -41.34 17.15
C GLU A 184 17.15 -40.05 17.95
N VAL A 185 18.36 -39.75 18.42
CA VAL A 185 18.63 -38.55 19.21
C VAL A 185 18.46 -37.30 18.34
N ILE A 186 18.93 -37.34 17.09
CA ILE A 186 18.77 -36.27 16.10
C ILE A 186 17.28 -36.08 15.75
N ALA A 187 16.55 -37.17 15.52
CA ALA A 187 15.12 -37.13 15.22
C ALA A 187 14.32 -36.54 16.37
N LYS A 188 14.59 -36.96 17.62
CA LYS A 188 13.99 -36.40 18.83
C LYS A 188 14.34 -34.91 18.94
N LYS A 189 15.61 -34.53 18.93
CA LYS A 189 16.03 -33.12 19.04
C LYS A 189 15.38 -32.23 17.98
N HIS A 190 15.32 -32.70 16.73
CA HIS A 190 14.70 -31.97 15.63
C HIS A 190 13.17 -31.90 15.77
N SER A 191 12.51 -32.96 16.23
CA SER A 191 11.06 -32.97 16.41
C SER A 191 10.60 -32.00 17.51
N TRP A 192 11.30 -31.99 18.64
CA TRP A 192 11.05 -31.06 19.73
C TRP A 192 11.30 -29.60 19.30
N LYS A 193 12.42 -29.34 18.62
CA LYS A 193 12.72 -28.00 18.10
C LYS A 193 11.66 -27.52 17.10
N ALA A 194 11.28 -28.38 16.14
CA ALA A 194 10.24 -28.04 15.17
C ALA A 194 8.86 -27.86 15.82
N ALA A 195 8.56 -28.56 16.92
CA ALA A 195 7.33 -28.35 17.68
C ALA A 195 7.34 -26.98 18.39
N MET A 196 8.46 -26.60 19.01
CA MET A 196 8.62 -25.27 19.62
C MET A 196 8.51 -24.14 18.58
N ASP A 197 9.17 -24.29 17.42
CA ASP A 197 9.09 -23.30 16.33
C ASP A 197 7.66 -23.16 15.81
N ARG A 198 6.91 -24.27 15.67
CA ARG A 198 5.49 -24.24 15.28
C ARG A 198 4.61 -23.58 16.34
N ALA A 199 4.85 -23.86 17.62
CA ALA A 199 4.13 -23.24 18.73
C ALA A 199 4.38 -21.72 18.79
N ALA A 200 5.60 -21.28 18.45
CA ALA A 200 5.97 -19.88 18.27
C ALA A 200 5.38 -19.23 16.98
N GLY A 201 4.60 -19.97 16.18
CA GLY A 201 3.97 -19.48 14.96
C GLY A 201 4.88 -19.45 13.72
N ILE A 202 6.08 -20.04 13.81
CA ILE A 202 7.02 -20.11 12.68
C ILE A 202 6.61 -21.25 11.74
N LYS A 203 6.46 -20.93 10.45
CA LYS A 203 6.09 -21.92 9.43
C LYS A 203 7.30 -22.79 9.06
N VAL A 204 7.42 -23.95 9.70
CA VAL A 204 8.42 -24.99 9.41
C VAL A 204 8.13 -25.65 8.05
N HIS A 205 9.13 -25.73 7.16
CA HIS A 205 8.98 -26.29 5.80
C HIS A 205 10.17 -27.21 5.45
N ASP A 206 10.21 -28.39 6.06
CA ASP A 206 11.39 -29.27 5.98
C ASP A 206 11.17 -30.54 5.12
N ASP A 207 10.04 -30.64 4.41
CA ASP A 207 9.75 -31.84 3.61
C ASP A 207 10.44 -31.81 2.24
N PRO A 208 11.40 -32.74 1.96
CA PRO A 208 12.20 -32.69 0.74
C PRO A 208 11.35 -32.91 -0.52
N LYS A 209 10.29 -33.74 -0.44
CA LYS A 209 9.38 -34.02 -1.56
C LYS A 209 8.58 -32.77 -1.97
N LEU A 210 8.00 -32.06 -0.99
CA LEU A 210 7.23 -30.84 -1.24
C LEU A 210 8.12 -29.73 -1.80
N LEU A 211 9.35 -29.65 -1.32
CA LEU A 211 10.30 -28.65 -1.77
C LEU A 211 10.78 -28.90 -3.21
N LYS A 212 11.04 -30.17 -3.58
CA LYS A 212 11.28 -30.58 -4.98
C LYS A 212 10.11 -30.20 -5.90
N GLN A 213 8.88 -30.48 -5.49
CA GLN A 213 7.69 -30.11 -6.25
C GLN A 213 7.52 -28.59 -6.38
N SER A 214 7.81 -27.84 -5.32
CA SER A 214 7.76 -26.37 -5.32
C SER A 214 8.74 -25.78 -6.32
N ILE A 215 9.99 -26.25 -6.31
CA ILE A 215 11.04 -25.86 -7.26
C ILE A 215 10.61 -26.21 -8.70
N HIS A 216 10.06 -27.40 -8.94
CA HIS A 216 9.60 -27.79 -10.26
C HIS A 216 8.46 -26.90 -10.78
N LYS A 217 7.46 -26.60 -9.93
CA LYS A 217 6.35 -25.68 -10.27
C LYS A 217 6.87 -24.27 -10.59
N GLU A 218 7.86 -23.80 -9.84
CA GLU A 218 8.49 -22.50 -10.08
C GLU A 218 9.24 -22.47 -11.42
N LYS A 219 10.05 -23.49 -11.73
CA LYS A 219 10.71 -23.63 -13.03
C LYS A 219 9.69 -23.63 -14.18
N LYS A 220 8.57 -24.37 -14.05
CA LYS A 220 7.51 -24.40 -15.06
C LYS A 220 6.84 -23.04 -15.26
N LYS A 221 6.59 -22.29 -14.18
CA LYS A 221 6.06 -20.92 -14.26
C LYS A 221 7.04 -19.98 -14.93
N HIS A 222 8.33 -20.09 -14.60
CA HIS A 222 9.37 -19.27 -15.20
C HIS A 222 9.46 -19.50 -16.71
N LYS A 223 9.52 -20.77 -17.16
CA LYS A 223 9.50 -21.12 -18.59
C LYS A 223 8.31 -20.49 -19.33
N LYS A 224 7.09 -20.66 -18.81
CA LYS A 224 5.88 -20.05 -19.40
C LYS A 224 5.92 -18.53 -19.44
N ASN A 225 6.55 -17.89 -18.44
CA ASN A 225 6.69 -16.44 -18.42
C ASN A 225 7.71 -15.96 -19.43
N VAL A 226 8.82 -16.70 -19.62
CA VAL A 226 9.85 -16.42 -20.62
C VAL A 226 9.27 -16.55 -22.03
N GLU A 227 8.57 -17.66 -22.33
CA GLU A 227 7.89 -17.88 -23.61
C GLU A 227 6.94 -16.70 -23.94
N LYS A 228 6.07 -16.34 -23.00
CA LYS A 228 5.15 -15.20 -23.17
C LYS A 228 5.83 -13.85 -23.30
N TRP A 229 7.04 -13.70 -22.75
CA TRP A 229 7.81 -12.47 -22.90
C TRP A 229 8.40 -12.41 -24.29
N ASN A 230 9.00 -13.50 -24.76
CA ASN A 230 9.56 -13.61 -26.10
C ASN A 230 8.47 -13.38 -27.17
N GLU A 231 7.29 -14.00 -27.02
CA GLU A 231 6.13 -13.74 -27.90
C GLU A 231 5.79 -12.25 -27.99
N ARG A 232 5.83 -11.52 -26.85
CA ARG A 232 5.56 -10.08 -26.85
C ARG A 232 6.65 -9.29 -27.54
N VAL A 233 7.92 -9.65 -27.32
CA VAL A 233 9.06 -9.01 -27.98
C VAL A 233 8.94 -9.19 -29.49
N GLU A 234 8.69 -10.41 -29.96
CA GLU A 234 8.48 -10.69 -31.39
C GLU A 234 7.31 -9.90 -31.98
N ILE A 235 6.17 -9.83 -31.28
CA ILE A 235 5.02 -9.02 -31.72
C ILE A 235 5.41 -7.54 -31.81
N THR A 236 6.14 -7.01 -30.82
CA THR A 236 6.58 -5.61 -30.86
C THR A 236 7.56 -5.34 -32.00
N GLU A 237 8.49 -6.26 -32.27
CA GLU A 237 9.45 -6.16 -33.37
C GLU A 237 8.74 -6.20 -34.73
N LYS A 238 7.81 -7.14 -34.93
CA LYS A 238 6.97 -7.20 -36.13
C LYS A 238 6.19 -5.90 -36.36
N SER A 239 5.52 -5.39 -35.31
CA SER A 239 4.78 -4.13 -35.41
C SER A 239 5.66 -2.90 -35.65
N LYS A 240 6.95 -2.96 -35.32
CA LYS A 240 7.93 -1.91 -35.60
C LYS A 240 8.40 -2.01 -37.05
N ALA A 241 8.67 -3.22 -37.55
CA ALA A 241 9.05 -3.47 -38.93
C ALA A 241 7.93 -3.10 -39.92
N GLU A 242 6.66 -3.40 -39.60
CA GLU A 242 5.51 -3.02 -40.44
C GLU A 242 5.27 -1.50 -40.53
N LYS A 243 5.83 -0.72 -39.60
CA LYS A 243 5.67 0.74 -39.56
C LYS A 243 6.83 1.51 -40.22
N GLN A 244 7.93 0.84 -40.55
CA GLN A 244 9.08 1.42 -41.25
C GLN A 244 8.92 1.23 -42.76
#